data_AF-A0A354B922-F1
#
_entry.id   AF-A0A354B922-F1
#
_cell.length_a   1.000
_cell.length_b   1.000
_cell.length_c   1.000
_cell.angle_alpha   90.00
_cell.angle_beta   90.00
_cell.angle_gamma   90.00
#
_symmetry.space_group_name_H-M   'P 1'
#
loop_
_entity.id
_entity.type
_entity.pdbx_description
1 polymer ?
#
loop_
_entity_poly.entity_id
_entity_poly.type
_entity_poly.pdbx_seq_one_letter_code
_entity_poly.pdbx_strand_id
1 'polypeptide(L)'
;MSQNRRKRSRNRNRATTTDVKGQTPQKPHQQKRNEPKVDPVEFWGDPAALPDPMRAIAEAPDPKAVVRSLGRVPLSGHETAAEHWFSLVYERAAVLAGALAAAGGLLGEPDDE
;
A
#
# COMPACT_ATOMS: atom_id res chain seq x y z
N MET A 1 -32.05 36.43 -39.53
CA MET A 1 -31.81 35.80 -38.22
C MET A 1 -32.66 34.54 -38.12
N SER A 2 -32.00 33.39 -38.31
CA SER A 2 -32.52 32.03 -38.13
C SER A 2 -32.83 31.77 -36.66
N GLN A 3 -33.92 31.05 -36.33
CA GLN A 3 -33.90 30.02 -35.27
C GLN A 3 -34.94 28.92 -35.55
N ASN A 4 -34.41 27.80 -36.08
CA ASN A 4 -35.04 26.50 -36.21
C ASN A 4 -35.57 25.97 -34.86
N ARG A 5 -36.88 25.75 -34.74
CA ARG A 5 -37.48 24.94 -33.68
C ARG A 5 -37.15 23.46 -33.92
N ARG A 6 -35.98 23.02 -33.42
CA ARG A 6 -35.61 21.60 -33.40
C ARG A 6 -36.50 20.85 -32.39
N LYS A 7 -37.39 20.00 -32.90
CA LYS A 7 -38.17 19.03 -32.13
C LYS A 7 -37.21 18.13 -31.34
N ARG A 8 -37.14 18.30 -30.01
CA ARG A 8 -36.45 17.37 -29.10
C ARG A 8 -37.28 16.08 -29.01
N SER A 9 -36.92 15.10 -29.84
CA SER A 9 -37.30 13.71 -29.68
C SER A 9 -36.79 13.20 -28.33
N ARG A 10 -37.70 12.95 -27.39
CA ARG A 10 -37.39 12.24 -26.14
C ARG A 10 -37.44 10.75 -26.46
N ASN A 11 -36.25 10.15 -26.66
CA ASN A 11 -36.11 8.70 -26.77
C ASN A 11 -36.38 8.09 -25.39
N ARG A 12 -37.65 7.74 -25.13
CA ARG A 12 -38.03 6.91 -23.99
C ARG A 12 -37.73 5.48 -24.39
N ASN A 13 -36.68 4.91 -23.83
CA ASN A 13 -36.42 3.48 -23.90
C ASN A 13 -37.58 2.77 -23.21
N ARG A 14 -38.55 2.36 -24.03
CA ARG A 14 -39.69 1.53 -23.65
C ARG A 14 -39.15 0.11 -23.54
N ALA A 15 -39.10 -0.41 -22.32
CA ALA A 15 -38.87 -1.82 -22.08
C ALA A 15 -40.01 -2.61 -22.75
N THR A 16 -39.71 -3.23 -23.88
CA THR A 16 -40.48 -4.32 -24.47
C THR A 16 -39.77 -5.61 -24.11
N THR A 17 -40.36 -6.32 -23.15
CA THR A 17 -40.09 -7.73 -22.85
C THR A 17 -40.54 -8.56 -24.06
N THR A 18 -39.58 -8.99 -24.87
CA THR A 18 -39.77 -10.07 -25.84
C THR A 18 -38.59 -11.02 -25.69
N ASP A 19 -38.93 -12.29 -25.50
CA ASP A 19 -38.08 -13.45 -25.34
C ASP A 19 -36.81 -13.42 -26.20
N VAL A 20 -35.66 -13.28 -25.53
CA VAL A 20 -34.35 -13.61 -26.09
C VAL A 20 -33.73 -14.69 -25.21
N LYS A 21 -33.81 -15.91 -25.73
CA LYS A 21 -33.09 -17.11 -25.29
C LYS A 21 -31.65 -16.74 -24.89
N GLY A 22 -31.33 -17.06 -23.63
CA GLY A 22 -30.13 -16.69 -22.89
C GLY A 22 -28.87 -16.38 -23.72
N GLN A 23 -28.53 -15.11 -23.81
CA GLN A 23 -27.16 -14.66 -24.01
C GLN A 23 -26.81 -13.77 -22.81
N THR A 24 -26.03 -14.35 -21.90
CA THR A 24 -25.41 -13.61 -20.81
C THR A 24 -24.48 -12.55 -21.41
N PRO A 25 -24.53 -11.28 -20.97
CA PRO A 25 -23.59 -10.27 -21.42
C PRO A 25 -22.19 -10.69 -20.97
N GLN A 26 -21.35 -11.09 -21.93
CA GLN A 26 -19.96 -11.39 -21.66
C GLN A 26 -19.28 -10.10 -21.19
N LYS A 27 -18.89 -10.08 -19.91
CA LYS A 27 -18.08 -9.01 -19.34
C LYS A 27 -16.83 -8.84 -20.22
N PRO A 28 -16.44 -7.61 -20.58
CA PRO A 28 -15.20 -7.40 -21.32
C PRO A 28 -14.08 -8.04 -20.51
N HIS A 29 -13.40 -9.00 -21.13
CA HIS A 29 -12.25 -9.67 -20.56
C HIS A 29 -11.20 -8.59 -20.32
N GLN A 30 -11.08 -8.11 -19.08
CA GLN A 30 -10.00 -7.22 -18.68
C GLN A 30 -8.71 -7.99 -18.97
N GLN A 31 -8.07 -7.66 -20.09
CA GLN A 31 -6.74 -8.11 -20.40
C GLN A 31 -5.88 -7.72 -19.21
N LYS A 32 -5.52 -8.71 -18.39
CA LYS A 32 -4.54 -8.53 -17.33
C LYS A 32 -3.32 -7.96 -18.02
N ARG A 33 -3.04 -6.70 -17.73
CA ARG A 33 -1.83 -6.03 -18.18
C ARG A 33 -0.70 -6.91 -17.65
N ASN A 34 0.05 -7.53 -18.56
CA ASN A 34 1.22 -8.30 -18.20
C ASN A 34 2.22 -7.30 -17.62
N GLU A 35 2.19 -7.15 -16.30
CA GLU A 35 3.24 -6.41 -15.61
C GLU A 35 4.55 -7.18 -15.81
N PRO A 36 5.65 -6.45 -16.13
CA PRO A 36 6.94 -7.10 -16.29
C PRO A 36 7.28 -7.81 -14.98
N LYS A 37 7.39 -9.13 -15.03
CA LYS A 37 7.96 -9.91 -13.93
C LYS A 37 9.42 -9.51 -13.79
N VAL A 38 9.72 -8.76 -12.74
CA VAL A 38 11.10 -8.47 -12.34
C VAL A 38 11.73 -9.80 -11.92
N ASP A 39 12.87 -10.15 -12.51
CA ASP A 39 13.68 -11.27 -12.05
C ASP A 39 14.33 -10.87 -10.71
N PRO A 40 14.01 -11.55 -9.60
CA PRO A 40 14.56 -11.21 -8.29
C PRO A 40 16.08 -11.33 -8.25
N VAL A 41 16.67 -12.28 -8.98
CA VAL A 41 18.12 -12.51 -8.98
C VAL A 41 18.83 -11.42 -9.78
N GLU A 42 18.24 -10.97 -10.89
CA GLU A 42 18.75 -9.82 -11.64
C GLU A 42 18.69 -8.53 -10.81
N PHE A 43 17.61 -8.33 -10.05
CA PHE A 43 17.39 -7.11 -9.28
C PHE A 43 18.18 -7.07 -7.96
N TRP A 44 18.18 -8.16 -7.18
CA TRP A 44 18.78 -8.22 -5.84
C TRP A 44 20.15 -8.92 -5.81
N GLY A 45 20.50 -9.69 -6.84
CA GLY A 45 21.71 -10.49 -6.88
C GLY A 45 21.50 -11.93 -6.36
N ASP A 46 22.61 -12.67 -6.26
CA ASP A 46 22.62 -14.04 -5.79
C ASP A 46 22.40 -14.11 -4.27
N PRO A 47 21.32 -14.75 -3.77
CA PRO A 47 21.08 -14.89 -2.35
C PRO A 47 22.18 -15.70 -1.63
N ALA A 48 22.88 -16.60 -2.31
CA ALA A 48 23.97 -17.39 -1.72
C ALA A 48 25.25 -16.56 -1.49
N ALA A 49 25.36 -15.40 -2.13
CA ALA A 49 26.48 -14.47 -1.96
C ALA A 49 26.22 -13.42 -0.85
N LEU A 50 25.07 -13.49 -0.16
CA LEU A 50 24.80 -12.60 0.95
C LEU A 50 25.78 -12.90 2.11
N PRO A 51 26.34 -11.86 2.75
CA PRO A 51 27.14 -12.06 3.94
C PRO A 51 26.24 -12.60 5.05
N ASP A 52 26.81 -13.44 5.92
CA ASP A 52 26.13 -13.87 7.13
C ASP A 52 25.70 -12.64 7.95
N PRO A 53 24.47 -12.60 8.46
CA PRO A 53 23.99 -11.46 9.25
C PRO A 53 24.88 -11.29 10.47
N MET A 54 25.54 -10.12 10.57
CA MET A 54 26.49 -9.82 11.66
C MET A 54 25.83 -9.83 13.04
N ARG A 55 24.52 -9.58 13.10
CA ARG A 55 23.72 -9.56 14.33
C ARG A 55 22.25 -9.80 14.01
N ALA A 56 21.57 -10.46 14.93
CA ALA A 56 20.12 -10.59 14.87
C ALA A 56 19.44 -9.24 15.16
N ILE A 57 18.24 -9.07 14.59
CA ILE A 57 17.43 -7.87 14.74
C ILE A 57 16.55 -8.01 15.99
N ALA A 58 16.66 -7.06 16.90
CA ALA A 58 15.77 -6.94 18.06
C ALA A 58 14.59 -6.01 17.75
N GLU A 59 13.40 -6.39 18.22
CA GLU A 59 12.23 -5.51 18.14
C GLU A 59 12.39 -4.30 19.08
N ALA A 60 11.96 -3.13 18.62
CA ALA A 60 12.01 -1.91 19.42
C ALA A 60 10.88 -1.91 20.48
N PRO A 61 11.19 -1.89 21.79
CA PRO A 61 10.18 -2.01 22.84
C PRO A 61 9.27 -0.77 22.97
N ASP A 62 9.82 0.43 22.75
CA ASP A 62 9.04 1.68 22.64
C ASP A 62 9.53 2.51 21.45
N PRO A 63 8.93 2.36 20.26
CA PRO A 63 9.28 3.17 19.08
C PRO A 63 9.07 4.68 19.29
N LYS A 64 8.19 5.08 20.22
CA LYS A 64 7.87 6.48 20.50
C LYS A 64 8.93 7.14 21.39
N ALA A 65 9.77 6.35 22.07
CA ALA A 65 10.88 6.86 22.86
C ALA A 65 11.85 7.70 22.02
N VAL A 66 12.09 7.32 20.77
CA VAL A 66 12.92 8.08 19.82
C VAL A 66 12.35 9.48 19.62
N VAL A 67 11.06 9.58 19.28
CA VAL A 67 10.39 10.88 19.04
C VAL A 67 10.46 11.76 20.29
N ARG A 68 10.24 11.20 21.48
CA ARG A 68 10.33 11.93 22.75
C ARG A 68 11.76 12.40 23.08
N SER A 69 12.77 11.59 22.73
CA SER A 69 14.18 11.91 23.02
C SER A 69 14.72 13.10 22.22
N LEU A 70 14.12 13.38 21.06
CA LEU A 70 14.51 14.49 20.19
C LEU A 70 14.01 15.86 20.70
N GLY A 71 13.16 15.87 21.73
CA GLY A 71 12.59 17.08 22.30
C GLY A 71 11.41 17.64 21.50
N ARG A 72 11.04 18.89 21.81
CA ARG A 72 9.85 19.53 21.24
C ARG A 72 10.03 19.79 19.75
N VAL A 73 9.01 19.46 18.97
CA VAL A 73 9.05 19.64 17.52
C VAL A 73 9.16 21.13 17.16
N PRO A 74 10.14 21.56 16.34
CA PRO A 74 10.33 22.95 15.94
C PRO A 74 9.38 23.37 14.81
N LEU A 75 8.07 23.10 14.97
CA LEU A 75 7.02 23.47 14.03
C LEU A 75 5.99 24.36 14.73
N SER A 76 6.24 25.67 14.70
CA SER A 76 5.42 26.69 15.37
C SER A 76 3.93 26.54 15.03
N GLY A 77 3.08 26.37 16.05
CA GLY A 77 1.62 26.26 15.90
C GLY A 77 1.12 24.87 15.48
N HIS A 78 2.03 23.91 15.24
CA HIS A 78 1.71 22.55 14.84
C HIS A 78 2.44 21.50 15.67
N GLU A 79 3.02 21.88 16.81
CA GLU A 79 3.88 21.02 17.61
C GLU A 79 3.16 19.73 18.04
N THR A 80 1.97 19.86 18.63
CA THR A 80 1.17 18.71 19.09
C THR A 80 0.76 17.80 17.95
N ALA A 81 0.29 18.37 16.83
CA ALA A 81 -0.13 17.58 15.68
C ALA A 81 1.05 16.80 15.07
N ALA A 82 2.21 17.45 14.95
CA ALA A 82 3.42 16.83 14.43
C ALA A 82 3.93 15.69 15.34
N GLU A 83 3.95 15.89 16.66
CA GLU A 83 4.32 14.84 17.63
C GLU A 83 3.45 13.58 17.48
N HIS A 84 2.13 13.75 17.29
CA HIS A 84 1.21 12.64 17.05
C HIS A 84 1.51 11.91 15.74
N TRP A 85 1.75 12.64 14.65
CA TRP A 85 2.08 12.04 13.36
C TRP A 85 3.41 11.30 13.40
N PHE A 86 4.45 11.87 14.01
CA PHE A 86 5.72 11.18 14.17
C PHE A 86 5.57 9.91 15.00
N SER A 87 4.82 9.96 16.11
CA SER A 87 4.55 8.78 16.93
C SER A 87 3.89 7.65 16.12
N LEU A 88 2.89 7.97 15.28
CA LEU A 88 2.20 7.00 14.43
C LEU A 88 3.13 6.40 13.36
N VAL A 89 3.94 7.23 12.70
CA VAL A 89 4.87 6.78 11.65
C VAL A 89 5.92 5.85 12.24
N TYR A 90 6.52 6.21 13.38
CA TYR A 90 7.54 5.38 14.03
C TYR A 90 6.97 4.06 14.54
N GLU A 91 5.78 4.08 15.13
CA GLU A 91 5.09 2.86 15.57
C GLU A 91 4.82 1.92 14.39
N ARG A 92 4.28 2.46 13.28
CA ARG A 92 4.02 1.66 12.09
C ARG A 92 5.30 1.13 11.44
N ALA A 93 6.35 1.94 11.40
CA ALA A 93 7.65 1.55 10.85
C ALA A 93 8.28 0.42 11.68
N ALA A 94 8.23 0.51 13.00
CA ALA A 94 8.75 -0.54 13.90
C ALA A 94 8.01 -1.86 13.71
N VAL A 95 6.67 -1.84 13.64
CA VAL A 95 5.88 -3.06 13.37
C VAL A 95 6.23 -3.66 12.02
N LEU A 96 6.38 -2.84 10.97
CA LEU A 96 6.75 -3.33 9.64
C LEU A 96 8.17 -3.91 9.64
N ALA A 97 9.11 -3.27 10.32
CA ALA A 97 10.48 -3.76 10.44
C ALA A 97 10.53 -5.09 11.18
N GLY A 98 9.79 -5.25 12.27
CA GLY A 98 9.66 -6.53 12.99
C GLY A 98 9.06 -7.63 12.10
N ALA A 99 7.99 -7.32 11.36
CA ALA A 99 7.38 -8.27 10.42
C ALA A 99 8.35 -8.67 9.29
N LEU A 100 9.14 -7.74 8.76
CA LEU A 100 10.14 -8.02 7.73
C LEU A 100 11.30 -8.85 8.29
N ALA A 101 11.78 -8.54 9.50
CA ALA A 101 12.81 -9.31 10.17
C ALA A 101 12.34 -10.74 10.44
N ALA A 102 11.10 -10.92 10.91
CA ALA A 102 10.50 -12.24 11.09
C ALA A 102 10.38 -13.00 9.75
N ALA A 103 9.93 -12.33 8.68
CA ALA A 103 9.85 -12.93 7.35
C ALA A 103 11.22 -13.33 6.78
N GLY A 104 12.28 -12.58 7.13
CA GLY A 104 13.66 -12.87 6.77
C GLY A 104 14.36 -13.86 7.70
N GLY A 105 13.71 -14.36 8.76
CA GLY A 105 14.34 -15.20 9.77
C GLY A 105 15.48 -14.52 10.54
N LEU A 106 15.46 -13.18 10.60
CA LEU A 106 16.50 -12.34 11.19
C LEU A 106 16.18 -11.92 12.64
N LEU A 107 15.04 -12.33 13.19
CA LEU A 107 14.67 -12.00 14.56
C LEU A 107 15.60 -12.75 15.52
N GLY A 108 16.27 -12.01 16.41
CA GLY A 108 17.09 -12.61 17.45
C GLY A 108 16.24 -13.13 18.58
N GLU A 109 16.65 -14.26 19.16
CA GLU A 109 16.29 -14.53 20.55
C GLU A 109 16.92 -13.40 21.37
N PRO A 110 16.20 -12.74 22.30
CA PRO A 110 16.86 -11.86 23.24
C PRO A 110 17.95 -12.69 23.91
N ASP A 111 19.21 -12.27 23.79
CA ASP A 111 20.32 -12.94 24.45
C ASP A 111 19.96 -13.01 25.96
N ASP A 112 19.54 -14.19 26.43
CA ASP A 112 19.33 -14.48 27.84
C ASP A 112 20.71 -14.36 28.51
N GLU A 113 20.93 -13.24 29.22
CA GLU A 113 22.09 -13.03 30.08
C GLU A 113 22.03 -13.91 31.34
#